data_AF-A0A8T9Q967-F1
#
_entry.id   AF-A0A8T9Q967-F1
#
_cell.length_a   1.000
_cell.length_b   1.000
_cell.length_c   1.000
_cell.angle_alpha   90.00
_cell.angle_beta   90.00
_cell.angle_gamma   90.00
#
_symmetry.space_group_name_H-M   'P 1'
#
loop_
_entity.id
_entity.type
_entity.pdbx_description
1 polymer ?
#
loop_
_entity_poly.entity_id
_entity_poly.type
_entity_poly.pdbx_seq_one_letter_code
_entity_poly.pdbx_strand_id
1 'polypeptide(L)'
;MKTNLLRLLVLFTAFLASCAKEANDTPAPTIAAKSESAMVQSSDDMMVLGRQLENPYTVDVMLKASNNLASRGYSTNVNIRTTHLYVRFLPKSTQEYYLMAKDDALDIYDHPLDYEIAQPGGTYHDPSIPSDQYSWQYCAVKVGYNFPAIQYEILAELYLPETDKAVADANSLDLLENEAMAITGNSDSGTEQRIASFTPGGRIQVRNVLQYRDFRDNSSRNVDQLIGLEGAQVRANRWFTTHRAITDVNGYYRMNDSFKNPCNYSIKWERPDFDILDRAIFGQATLDGPKKTGDWNTDITGGSQLFYATIHRGAWDYYYNDQMRNAFGLKKPQRGIISSNSAYRCWPRMKVLLLTETILAGAPRLDFPTSGFSALTVIPTKYILRRCMNWLTLRTRKTVAGHRSITWTM
;
A
#
# COMPACT_ATOMS: atom_id res chain seq x y z
N MET A 1 -16.89 17.16 -91.20
CA MET A 1 -16.94 17.79 -89.86
C MET A 1 -15.86 17.14 -88.99
N LYS A 2 -14.86 17.95 -88.62
CA LYS A 2 -13.92 17.84 -87.48
C LYS A 2 -13.30 16.43 -87.21
N THR A 3 -12.24 15.99 -87.91
CA THR A 3 -10.78 16.22 -87.64
C THR A 3 -10.39 16.09 -86.15
N ASN A 4 -9.76 14.98 -85.74
CA ASN A 4 -8.29 14.73 -85.67
C ASN A 4 -7.68 15.37 -84.40
N LEU A 5 -6.70 14.83 -83.67
CA LEU A 5 -5.67 13.82 -83.92
C LEU A 5 -4.81 13.66 -82.64
N LEU A 6 -4.19 12.48 -82.44
CA LEU A 6 -2.78 12.23 -82.03
C LEU A 6 -2.21 12.91 -80.76
N ARG A 7 -1.44 12.27 -79.86
CA ARG A 7 -0.31 11.31 -79.99
C ARG A 7 -0.19 10.60 -78.62
N LEU A 8 -0.11 9.28 -78.42
CA LEU A 8 0.80 8.20 -78.87
C LEU A 8 2.31 8.47 -78.68
N LEU A 9 3.01 7.38 -78.30
CA LEU A 9 4.46 7.10 -78.32
C LEU A 9 5.16 7.46 -76.99
N VAL A 10 5.88 6.58 -76.27
CA VAL A 10 6.89 5.55 -76.62
C VAL A 10 7.08 4.70 -75.34
N LEU A 11 6.95 3.36 -75.38
CA LEU A 11 8.06 2.36 -75.49
C LEU A 11 8.95 2.36 -74.21
N PHE A 12 9.47 1.25 -73.67
CA PHE A 12 9.65 -0.12 -74.13
C PHE A 12 10.10 -0.94 -72.91
N THR A 13 9.63 -2.18 -72.85
CA THR A 13 10.26 -3.41 -72.34
C THR A 13 11.52 -3.30 -71.44
N ALA A 14 11.50 -3.80 -70.20
CA ALA A 14 11.57 -5.21 -69.79
C ALA A 14 13.00 -5.74 -69.56
N PHE A 15 13.10 -6.57 -68.51
CA PHE A 15 14.10 -7.63 -68.29
C PHE A 15 15.52 -7.21 -67.88
N LEU A 16 15.87 -7.38 -66.59
CA LEU A 16 16.67 -8.51 -66.07
C LEU A 16 17.17 -8.25 -64.63
N ALA A 17 17.35 -9.36 -63.91
CA ALA A 17 17.70 -9.46 -62.50
C ALA A 17 19.16 -9.09 -62.17
N SER A 18 19.39 -8.71 -60.89
CA SER A 18 20.44 -9.22 -59.98
C SER A 18 21.21 -8.14 -59.18
N CYS A 19 21.57 -8.54 -57.95
CA CYS A 19 22.59 -8.04 -57.01
C CYS A 19 22.29 -6.90 -56.01
N ALA A 20 22.15 -7.35 -54.75
CA ALA A 20 22.94 -6.98 -53.56
C ALA A 20 22.72 -5.63 -52.83
N LYS A 21 22.06 -5.77 -51.66
CA LYS A 21 22.35 -5.22 -50.31
C LYS A 21 23.39 -4.09 -50.20
N GLU A 22 22.99 -2.96 -49.61
CA GLU A 22 23.58 -2.37 -48.39
C GLU A 22 22.54 -1.52 -47.65
N ALA A 23 22.67 -1.50 -46.33
CA ALA A 23 21.72 -0.94 -45.38
C ALA A 23 21.94 0.57 -45.17
N ASN A 24 20.84 1.32 -45.02
CA ASN A 24 20.77 2.35 -43.99
C ASN A 24 19.31 2.70 -43.70
N ASP A 25 18.83 2.23 -42.56
CA ASP A 25 17.52 2.58 -42.00
C ASP A 25 17.55 4.01 -41.44
N THR A 26 16.56 4.81 -41.80
CA THR A 26 16.09 5.88 -40.91
C THR A 26 14.59 6.07 -41.10
N PRO A 27 13.74 5.57 -40.18
CA PRO A 27 12.37 6.05 -40.06
C PRO A 27 12.25 7.12 -38.97
N ALA A 28 11.38 8.09 -39.27
CA ALA A 28 11.00 9.25 -38.48
C ALA A 28 10.57 8.93 -37.02
N PRO A 29 10.73 9.88 -36.09
CA PRO A 29 10.44 9.64 -34.68
C PRO A 29 8.92 9.60 -34.45
N THR A 30 8.40 8.42 -34.14
CA THR A 30 7.10 8.27 -33.50
C THR A 30 7.27 8.55 -32.01
N ILE A 31 6.66 9.63 -31.52
CA ILE A 31 6.59 9.95 -30.09
C ILE A 31 5.66 8.92 -29.43
N ALA A 32 6.23 7.82 -28.98
CA ALA A 32 5.61 6.92 -28.03
C ALA A 32 5.93 7.44 -26.61
N ALA A 33 4.94 7.98 -25.93
CA ALA A 33 5.01 8.27 -24.51
C ALA A 33 5.21 6.94 -23.76
N LYS A 34 6.45 6.67 -23.35
CA LYS A 34 6.77 5.61 -22.38
C LYS A 34 6.25 6.07 -21.02
N SER A 35 5.14 5.48 -20.56
CA SER A 35 4.82 5.51 -19.14
C SER A 35 5.80 4.59 -18.43
N GLU A 36 6.68 5.18 -17.63
CA GLU A 36 7.58 4.46 -16.73
C GLU A 36 6.74 3.87 -15.59
N SER A 37 6.18 2.67 -15.81
CA SER A 37 5.61 1.86 -14.74
C SER A 37 6.80 1.22 -14.01
N ALA A 38 7.08 1.71 -12.80
CA ALA A 38 8.12 1.15 -11.95
C ALA A 38 7.68 -0.26 -11.52
N MET A 39 8.33 -1.28 -12.07
CA MET A 39 8.22 -2.66 -11.60
C MET A 39 8.72 -2.74 -10.17
N VAL A 40 7.83 -3.03 -9.21
CA VAL A 40 8.22 -3.29 -7.82
C VAL A 40 8.84 -4.68 -7.75
N GLN A 41 10.17 -4.76 -7.62
CA GLN A 41 10.83 -5.95 -7.06
C GLN A 41 10.87 -5.77 -5.54
N SER A 42 9.98 -6.46 -4.83
CA SER A 42 9.98 -6.51 -3.37
C SER A 42 11.17 -7.36 -2.89
N SER A 43 12.12 -6.77 -2.15
CA SER A 43 12.92 -7.55 -1.21
C SER A 43 11.99 -8.04 -0.10
N ASP A 44 12.07 -9.32 0.25
CA ASP A 44 11.36 -9.87 1.41
C ASP A 44 12.05 -9.47 2.73
N ASP A 45 13.03 -8.56 2.66
CA ASP A 45 13.87 -8.16 3.77
C ASP A 45 13.12 -7.22 4.73
N MET A 46 13.57 -7.22 5.98
CA MET A 46 13.12 -6.27 7.00
C MET A 46 13.59 -4.85 6.63
N MET A 47 12.77 -3.85 6.95
CA MET A 47 13.17 -2.46 6.83
C MET A 47 14.31 -2.15 7.82
N VAL A 48 15.30 -1.39 7.36
CA VAL A 48 16.40 -0.90 8.21
C VAL A 48 16.36 0.62 8.28
N LEU A 49 16.31 1.14 9.50
CA LEU A 49 16.36 2.57 9.75
C LEU A 49 17.80 3.10 9.63
N GLY A 50 17.92 4.31 9.14
CA GLY A 50 19.15 5.10 9.09
C GLY A 50 19.30 5.98 10.32
N ARG A 51 19.87 7.18 10.12
CA ARG A 51 19.99 8.17 11.20
C ARG A 51 18.61 8.74 11.57
N GLN A 52 18.48 9.11 12.83
CA GLN A 52 17.36 9.94 13.27
C GLN A 52 17.49 11.33 12.66
N LEU A 53 16.37 11.86 12.17
CA LEU A 53 16.23 13.19 11.63
C LEU A 53 15.78 14.14 12.76
N GLU A 54 16.36 15.34 12.81
CA GLU A 54 15.85 16.36 13.73
C GLU A 54 14.44 16.79 13.28
N ASN A 55 13.46 16.72 14.17
CA ASN A 55 12.06 16.93 13.80
C ASN A 55 11.73 18.43 13.61
N PRO A 56 11.39 18.87 12.38
CA PRO A 56 11.10 20.27 12.06
C PRO A 56 9.76 20.76 12.60
N TYR A 57 8.84 19.84 12.92
CA TYR A 57 7.49 20.13 13.39
C TYR A 57 7.38 20.23 14.91
N THR A 58 8.48 20.07 15.64
CA THR A 58 8.47 20.36 17.08
C THR A 58 8.14 21.83 17.32
N VAL A 59 7.39 22.11 18.39
CA VAL A 59 7.01 23.48 18.75
C VAL A 59 8.24 24.39 18.88
N ASP A 60 9.32 23.89 19.47
CA ASP A 60 10.57 24.63 19.63
C ASP A 60 11.22 25.01 18.30
N VAL A 61 11.28 24.09 17.33
CA VAL A 61 11.85 24.38 16.00
C VAL A 61 10.96 25.36 15.25
N MET A 62 9.64 25.19 15.30
CA MET A 62 8.70 26.12 14.67
C MET A 62 8.81 27.53 15.27
N LEU A 63 8.96 27.66 16.59
CA LEU A 63 9.20 28.97 17.24
C LEU A 63 10.53 29.58 16.79
N LYS A 64 11.61 28.79 16.72
CA LYS A 64 12.91 29.25 16.19
C LYS A 64 12.78 29.72 14.74
N ALA A 65 12.08 28.97 13.90
CA ALA A 65 11.83 29.33 12.50
C ALA A 65 11.06 30.66 12.38
N SER A 66 10.02 30.84 13.20
CA SER A 66 9.26 32.10 13.22
C SER A 66 10.12 33.28 13.67
N ASN A 67 11.00 33.09 14.65
CA ASN A 67 11.92 34.14 15.11
C ASN A 67 12.97 34.51 14.03
N ASN A 68 13.49 33.52 13.30
CA ASN A 68 14.40 33.74 12.17
C ASN A 68 13.72 34.48 10.99
N LEU A 69 12.43 34.24 10.78
CA LEU A 69 11.64 34.96 9.78
C LEU A 69 11.37 36.40 10.23
N ALA A 70 11.01 36.59 11.49
CA ALA A 70 10.78 37.92 12.08
C ALA A 70 12.04 38.80 12.03
N SER A 71 13.22 38.24 12.32
CA SER A 71 14.50 38.97 12.24
C SER A 71 14.86 39.42 10.82
N ARG A 72 14.32 38.74 9.80
CA ARG A 72 14.43 39.10 8.38
C ARG A 72 13.29 40.00 7.89
N GLY A 73 12.40 40.44 8.78
CA GLY A 73 11.28 41.34 8.47
C GLY A 73 10.02 40.65 7.95
N TYR A 74 9.93 39.32 7.99
CA TYR A 74 8.70 38.60 7.67
C TYR A 74 7.80 38.50 8.90
N SER A 75 6.56 38.99 8.80
CA SER A 75 5.54 38.67 9.80
C SER A 75 4.76 37.45 9.36
N THR A 76 4.83 36.37 10.14
CA THR A 76 4.11 35.13 9.84
C THR A 76 2.68 35.16 10.41
N ASN A 77 2.38 36.02 11.41
CA ASN A 77 1.11 36.05 12.16
C ASN A 77 0.62 34.64 12.58
N VAL A 78 1.55 33.70 12.80
CA VAL A 78 1.23 32.32 13.15
C VAL A 78 1.16 32.17 14.67
N ASN A 79 0.03 31.66 15.19
CA ASN A 79 -0.07 31.27 16.58
C ASN A 79 0.49 29.86 16.78
N ILE A 80 1.80 29.77 17.00
CA ILE A 80 2.50 28.50 17.19
C ILE A 80 2.16 27.94 18.57
N ARG A 81 1.55 26.75 18.59
CA ARG A 81 1.11 26.03 19.78
C ARG A 81 1.05 24.53 19.51
N THR A 82 0.95 23.71 20.53
CA THR A 82 0.79 22.27 20.33
C THR A 82 -0.58 21.98 19.67
N THR A 83 -0.55 21.35 18.50
CA THR A 83 -1.74 20.93 17.73
C THR A 83 -1.89 19.41 17.74
N HIS A 84 -0.75 18.71 17.70
CA HIS A 84 -0.65 17.26 17.66
C HIS A 84 0.43 16.78 18.62
N LEU A 85 0.39 15.50 18.95
CA LEU A 85 1.39 14.78 19.72
C LEU A 85 1.95 13.66 18.84
N TYR A 86 3.26 13.56 18.76
CA TYR A 86 3.92 12.38 18.21
C TYR A 86 3.97 11.31 19.28
N VAL A 87 3.34 10.16 19.04
CA VAL A 87 3.20 9.10 20.04
C VAL A 87 3.58 7.75 19.48
N ARG A 88 3.99 6.85 20.37
CA ARG A 88 4.15 5.43 20.06
C ARG A 88 3.42 4.57 21.07
N PHE A 89 2.80 3.49 20.59
CA PHE A 89 2.11 2.48 21.39
C PHE A 89 2.90 1.18 21.39
N LEU A 90 2.89 0.45 22.51
CA LEU A 90 3.45 -0.90 22.62
C LEU A 90 2.35 -1.89 23.03
N PRO A 91 1.65 -2.49 22.06
CA PRO A 91 0.64 -3.50 22.34
C PRO A 91 1.27 -4.75 22.96
N LYS A 92 0.68 -5.29 24.03
CA LYS A 92 1.14 -6.56 24.66
C LYS A 92 0.38 -7.77 24.16
N SER A 93 -0.71 -7.55 23.45
CA SER A 93 -1.57 -8.61 22.96
C SER A 93 -2.22 -8.22 21.63
N THR A 94 -2.70 -9.24 20.91
CA THR A 94 -3.51 -9.01 19.71
C THR A 94 -4.76 -8.19 20.00
N GLN A 95 -5.35 -8.31 21.20
CA GLN A 95 -6.52 -7.52 21.56
C GLN A 95 -6.18 -6.02 21.68
N GLU A 96 -5.06 -5.68 22.32
CA GLU A 96 -4.58 -4.31 22.40
C GLU A 96 -4.24 -3.74 21.02
N TYR A 97 -3.53 -4.52 20.19
CA TYR A 97 -3.24 -4.13 18.81
C TYR A 97 -4.52 -3.78 18.05
N TYR A 98 -5.59 -4.58 18.20
CA TYR A 98 -6.87 -4.30 17.56
C TYR A 98 -7.63 -3.12 18.14
N LEU A 99 -7.53 -2.86 19.44
CA LEU A 99 -8.13 -1.67 20.03
C LEU A 99 -7.57 -0.40 19.40
N MET A 100 -6.26 -0.39 19.14
CA MET A 100 -5.58 0.69 18.44
C MET A 100 -5.91 0.69 16.94
N ALA A 101 -5.75 -0.42 16.23
CA ALA A 101 -5.93 -0.51 14.77
C ALA A 101 -7.38 -0.31 14.29
N LYS A 102 -8.36 -0.38 15.19
CA LYS A 102 -9.78 -0.08 14.91
C LYS A 102 -10.06 1.42 14.89
N ASP A 103 -9.21 2.23 15.52
CA ASP A 103 -9.40 3.68 15.50
C ASP A 103 -9.00 4.24 14.12
N ASP A 104 -9.99 4.51 13.28
CA ASP A 104 -9.80 5.03 11.93
C ASP A 104 -9.21 6.46 11.92
N ALA A 105 -9.12 7.13 13.08
CA ALA A 105 -8.42 8.41 13.23
C ALA A 105 -6.89 8.23 13.35
N LEU A 106 -6.40 7.02 13.62
CA LEU A 106 -4.97 6.75 13.76
C LEU A 106 -4.33 6.34 12.43
N ASP A 107 -3.39 7.14 11.98
CA ASP A 107 -2.45 6.75 10.92
C ASP A 107 -1.24 6.03 11.52
N ILE A 108 -1.36 4.71 11.65
CA ILE A 108 -0.37 3.86 12.33
C ILE A 108 0.75 3.43 11.37
N TYR A 109 1.98 3.54 11.86
CA TYR A 109 3.21 3.09 11.22
C TYR A 109 3.92 2.09 12.13
N ASP A 110 4.56 1.08 11.53
CA ASP A 110 5.39 0.13 12.25
C ASP A 110 6.79 0.67 12.56
N HIS A 111 7.18 1.78 11.92
CA HIS A 111 8.47 2.45 12.08
C HIS A 111 8.30 3.92 12.54
N PRO A 112 9.32 4.51 13.18
CA PRO A 112 9.33 5.92 13.53
C PRO A 112 9.34 6.83 12.29
N LEU A 113 8.59 7.93 12.38
CA LEU A 113 8.40 8.91 11.29
C LEU A 113 9.54 9.92 11.15
N ASP A 114 10.45 9.95 12.12
CA ASP A 114 11.60 10.86 12.25
C ASP A 114 12.94 10.15 12.00
N TYR A 115 12.95 9.11 11.16
CA TYR A 115 14.17 8.39 10.76
C TYR A 115 14.28 8.31 9.25
N GLU A 116 15.51 8.28 8.75
CA GLU A 116 15.77 7.86 7.36
C GLU A 116 15.47 6.37 7.21
N ILE A 117 14.99 5.96 6.03
CA ILE A 117 14.88 4.55 5.66
C ILE A 117 16.16 4.21 4.88
N ALA A 118 17.13 3.59 5.56
CA ALA A 118 18.41 3.22 4.96
C ALA A 118 18.26 2.05 3.97
N GLN A 119 17.38 1.10 4.31
CA GLN A 119 17.01 -0.01 3.43
C GLN A 119 15.48 -0.15 3.43
N PRO A 120 14.82 -0.05 2.26
CA PRO A 120 13.40 -0.36 2.17
C PRO A 120 13.17 -1.86 2.41
N GLY A 121 12.07 -2.18 3.08
CA GLY A 121 11.70 -3.55 3.42
C GLY A 121 10.22 -3.66 3.76
N GLY A 122 9.74 -4.89 3.98
CA GLY A 122 8.31 -5.16 4.16
C GLY A 122 7.74 -4.70 5.50
N THR A 123 8.54 -4.76 6.56
CA THR A 123 8.15 -4.29 7.90
C THR A 123 9.38 -3.93 8.73
N TYR A 124 9.22 -3.02 9.69
CA TYR A 124 10.22 -2.70 10.70
C TYR A 124 9.89 -3.39 12.03
N HIS A 125 10.91 -3.89 12.71
CA HIS A 125 10.80 -4.41 14.07
C HIS A 125 11.95 -3.85 14.91
N ASP A 126 11.60 -3.16 16.01
CA ASP A 126 12.58 -2.63 16.96
C ASP A 126 13.51 -3.74 17.49
N PRO A 127 14.83 -3.66 17.28
CA PRO A 127 15.78 -4.68 17.71
C PRO A 127 15.83 -4.91 19.23
N SER A 128 15.36 -3.95 20.03
CA SER A 128 15.29 -4.08 21.49
C SER A 128 14.11 -4.95 21.96
N ILE A 129 13.15 -5.23 21.07
CA ILE A 129 11.97 -6.04 21.36
C ILE A 129 12.17 -7.44 20.77
N PRO A 130 11.84 -8.51 21.51
CA PRO A 130 11.85 -9.87 20.97
C PRO A 130 11.01 -9.99 19.69
N SER A 131 11.49 -10.75 18.71
CA SER A 131 10.83 -10.92 17.41
C SER A 131 9.48 -11.67 17.47
N ASP A 132 9.16 -12.27 18.62
CA ASP A 132 7.91 -12.96 18.91
C ASP A 132 6.88 -12.06 19.63
N GLN A 133 7.10 -10.75 19.67
CA GLN A 133 6.23 -9.77 20.30
C GLN A 133 5.87 -8.64 19.34
N TYR A 134 4.78 -7.92 19.64
CA TYR A 134 4.45 -6.69 18.92
C TYR A 134 5.53 -5.64 19.18
N SER A 135 5.97 -4.98 18.11
CA SER A 135 6.88 -3.85 18.19
C SER A 135 6.13 -2.54 18.47
N TRP A 136 6.89 -1.46 18.64
CA TRP A 136 6.34 -0.11 18.73
C TRP A 136 5.52 0.26 17.49
N GLN A 137 4.43 0.98 17.70
CA GLN A 137 3.51 1.44 16.67
C GLN A 137 3.39 2.96 16.76
N TYR A 138 3.74 3.68 15.71
CA TYR A 138 3.95 5.12 15.71
C TYR A 138 2.81 5.84 15.01
N CYS A 139 2.37 6.98 15.55
CA CYS A 139 1.42 7.86 14.87
C CYS A 139 1.48 9.29 15.43
N ALA A 140 0.85 10.21 14.71
CA ALA A 140 0.55 11.54 15.23
C ALA A 140 -0.94 11.62 15.59
N VAL A 141 -1.25 12.18 16.76
CA VAL A 141 -2.63 12.34 17.24
C VAL A 141 -2.90 13.79 17.59
N LYS A 142 -4.13 14.26 17.40
CA LYS A 142 -4.52 15.63 17.78
C LYS A 142 -4.47 15.79 19.30
N VAL A 143 -4.13 16.98 19.78
CA VAL A 143 -4.23 17.32 21.21
C VAL A 143 -5.64 17.04 21.73
N GLY A 144 -5.74 16.42 22.90
CA GLY A 144 -7.01 15.96 23.47
C GLY A 144 -7.43 14.55 23.04
N TYR A 145 -6.59 13.83 22.28
CA TYR A 145 -6.83 12.43 21.94
C TYR A 145 -7.02 11.56 23.21
N ASN A 146 -8.07 10.74 23.21
CA ASN A 146 -8.39 9.86 24.32
C ASN A 146 -7.64 8.53 24.18
N PHE A 147 -6.50 8.42 24.88
CA PHE A 147 -5.64 7.23 24.78
C PHE A 147 -6.35 5.96 25.28
N PRO A 148 -6.34 4.86 24.52
CA PRO A 148 -6.80 3.58 25.01
C PRO A 148 -5.88 3.06 26.12
N ALA A 149 -6.36 2.07 26.89
CA ALA A 149 -5.57 1.40 27.94
C ALA A 149 -4.50 0.46 27.35
N ILE A 150 -3.56 1.03 26.59
CA ILE A 150 -2.42 0.39 25.95
C ILE A 150 -1.19 1.18 26.42
N GLN A 151 -0.05 0.51 26.60
CA GLN A 151 1.19 1.23 26.91
C GLN A 151 1.53 2.21 25.78
N TYR A 152 1.78 3.48 26.11
CA TYR A 152 2.13 4.50 25.15
C TYR A 152 3.16 5.48 25.70
N GLU A 153 3.86 6.16 24.80
CA GLU A 153 4.81 7.21 25.09
C GLU A 153 4.59 8.40 24.15
N ILE A 154 4.64 9.62 24.71
CA ILE A 154 4.64 10.86 23.93
C ILE A 154 6.10 11.20 23.62
N LEU A 155 6.45 11.24 22.35
CA LEU A 155 7.81 11.48 21.86
C LEU A 155 8.08 12.97 21.62
N ALA A 156 7.07 13.72 21.15
CA ALA A 156 7.20 15.15 20.91
C ALA A 156 5.84 15.86 20.87
N GLU A 157 5.86 17.14 21.25
CA GLU A 157 4.77 18.08 20.96
C GLU A 157 4.96 18.69 19.56
N LEU A 158 3.91 18.63 18.74
CA LEU A 158 3.96 19.03 17.35
C LEU A 158 3.08 20.25 17.06
N TYR A 159 3.58 21.15 16.22
CA TYR A 159 2.79 22.13 15.50
C TYR A 159 2.71 21.72 14.02
N LEU A 160 1.52 21.33 13.55
CA LEU A 160 1.26 20.94 12.16
C LEU A 160 0.44 22.06 11.47
N PRO A 161 1.10 23.01 10.77
CA PRO A 161 0.44 24.23 10.31
C PRO A 161 -0.70 23.99 9.32
N GLU A 162 -0.62 22.94 8.52
CA GLU A 162 -1.64 22.50 7.56
C GLU A 162 -2.99 22.16 8.21
N THR A 163 -2.98 21.85 9.51
CA THR A 163 -4.19 21.56 10.28
C THR A 163 -4.80 22.79 10.97
N ASP A 164 -4.04 23.89 11.04
CA ASP A 164 -4.40 25.14 11.71
C ASP A 164 -4.60 26.30 10.71
N LYS A 165 -5.34 26.03 9.62
CA LYS A 165 -5.66 26.98 8.53
C LYS A 165 -6.48 28.21 8.98
N ALA A 166 -6.87 28.30 10.26
CA ALA A 166 -7.76 29.33 10.78
C ALA A 166 -7.06 30.63 11.16
N VAL A 167 -5.73 30.64 11.33
CA VAL A 167 -5.03 31.76 11.99
C VAL A 167 -3.97 32.45 11.11
N ALA A 168 -3.49 31.82 10.04
CA ALA A 168 -2.42 32.37 9.22
C ALA A 168 -2.67 32.21 7.72
N ASP A 169 -2.16 33.15 6.92
CA ASP A 169 -2.23 33.04 5.46
C ASP A 169 -1.33 31.91 4.96
N ALA A 170 -1.74 31.27 3.85
CA ALA A 170 -1.06 30.09 3.34
C ALA A 170 0.41 30.32 2.94
N ASN A 171 0.83 31.55 2.64
CA ASN A 171 2.23 31.83 2.31
C ASN A 171 3.09 31.89 3.57
N SER A 172 2.57 32.47 4.65
CA SER A 172 3.28 32.52 5.94
C SER A 172 3.52 31.13 6.51
N LEU A 173 2.56 30.21 6.35
CA LEU A 173 2.71 28.82 6.76
C LEU A 173 3.82 28.09 5.97
N ASP A 174 3.92 28.34 4.67
CA ASP A 174 4.96 27.73 3.84
C ASP A 174 6.34 28.25 4.18
N LEU A 175 6.47 29.56 4.40
CA LEU A 175 7.74 30.15 4.81
C LEU A 175 8.20 29.59 6.15
N LEU A 176 7.26 29.40 7.08
CA LEU A 176 7.53 28.80 8.38
C LEU A 176 7.99 27.34 8.24
N GLU A 177 7.27 26.50 7.50
CA GLU A 177 7.66 25.09 7.26
C GLU A 177 9.03 25.01 6.59
N ASN A 178 9.27 25.80 5.53
CA ASN A 178 10.53 25.78 4.80
C ASN A 178 11.72 26.22 5.68
N GLU A 179 11.53 27.25 6.52
CA GLU A 179 12.57 27.68 7.46
C GLU A 179 12.83 26.61 8.53
N ALA A 180 11.79 25.98 9.07
CA ALA A 180 11.93 24.88 10.03
C ALA A 180 12.70 23.70 9.42
N MET A 181 12.36 23.30 8.19
CA MET A 181 13.07 22.27 7.44
C MET A 181 14.55 22.64 7.23
N ALA A 182 14.83 23.90 6.92
CA ALA A 182 16.20 24.41 6.73
C ALA A 182 17.02 24.38 8.03
N ILE A 183 16.43 24.80 9.15
CA ILE A 183 17.08 24.75 10.48
C ILE A 183 17.52 23.32 10.82
N THR A 184 16.66 22.34 10.54
CA THR A 184 16.92 20.91 10.83
C THR A 184 17.73 20.19 9.76
N GLY A 185 18.12 20.86 8.67
CA GLY A 185 18.84 20.24 7.55
C GLY A 185 18.02 19.21 6.76
N ASN A 186 16.69 19.33 6.77
CA ASN A 186 15.74 18.43 6.11
C ASN A 186 15.14 19.00 4.83
N SER A 187 15.64 20.15 4.34
CA SER A 187 15.17 20.77 3.11
C SER A 187 15.19 19.79 1.94
N ASP A 188 14.12 19.78 1.14
CA ASP A 188 14.09 18.98 -0.08
C ASP A 188 15.10 19.58 -1.11
N SER A 189 15.78 18.74 -1.87
CA SER A 189 16.74 19.20 -2.88
C SER A 189 16.01 19.91 -4.02
N GLY A 190 16.31 21.20 -4.24
CA GLY A 190 15.78 22.02 -5.34
C GLY A 190 14.69 23.05 -4.98
N THR A 191 14.34 23.22 -3.71
CA THR A 191 13.28 24.15 -3.25
C THR A 191 13.80 25.53 -2.85
N GLU A 192 14.28 26.32 -3.82
CA GLU A 192 14.29 27.79 -3.69
C GLU A 192 13.06 28.43 -4.37
N GLN A 193 12.21 27.63 -5.05
CA GLN A 193 11.04 28.11 -5.79
C GLN A 193 9.73 27.62 -5.19
N ARG A 194 8.71 28.48 -5.23
CA ARG A 194 7.32 28.15 -4.88
C ARG A 194 6.83 26.95 -5.70
N ILE A 195 6.57 25.83 -5.05
CA ILE A 195 5.94 24.66 -5.67
C ILE A 195 4.42 24.81 -5.51
N ALA A 196 3.69 24.70 -6.61
CA ALA A 196 2.24 24.60 -6.55
C ALA A 196 1.83 23.32 -5.82
N SER A 197 0.86 23.40 -4.91
CA SER A 197 0.33 22.21 -4.25
C SER A 197 -0.18 21.20 -5.27
N PHE A 198 0.09 19.93 -5.05
CA PHE A 198 -0.46 18.84 -5.84
C PHE A 198 -1.25 17.91 -4.93
N THR A 199 -2.41 17.45 -5.39
CA THR A 199 -3.08 16.32 -4.75
C THR A 199 -2.36 15.04 -5.21
N PRO A 200 -1.96 14.13 -4.31
CA PRO A 200 -1.43 12.83 -4.71
C PRO A 200 -2.50 11.94 -5.35
N GLY A 201 -2.12 11.08 -6.29
CA GLY A 201 -3.02 10.16 -6.94
C GLY A 201 -2.28 9.17 -7.83
N GLY A 202 -3.01 8.44 -8.67
CA GLY A 202 -2.42 7.54 -9.65
C GLY A 202 -3.28 6.30 -9.85
N ARG A 203 -2.63 5.20 -10.25
CA ARG A 203 -3.27 3.94 -10.59
C ARG A 203 -2.48 2.75 -10.08
N ILE A 204 -3.16 1.85 -9.37
CA ILE A 204 -2.59 0.59 -8.88
C ILE A 204 -3.18 -0.56 -9.67
N GLN A 205 -2.33 -1.36 -10.29
CA GLN A 205 -2.74 -2.55 -11.01
C GLN A 205 -2.06 -3.79 -10.45
N VAL A 206 -2.68 -4.95 -10.66
CA VAL A 206 -2.16 -6.24 -10.24
C VAL A 206 -2.22 -7.22 -11.39
N ARG A 207 -1.16 -8.03 -11.51
CA ARG A 207 -1.08 -9.12 -12.47
C ARG A 207 -2.11 -10.19 -12.13
N ASN A 208 -2.86 -10.60 -13.13
CA ASN A 208 -3.87 -11.64 -13.00
C ASN A 208 -3.68 -12.65 -14.13
N VAL A 209 -3.22 -13.85 -13.76
CA VAL A 209 -3.06 -14.97 -14.69
C VAL A 209 -4.31 -15.84 -14.63
N LEU A 210 -5.08 -15.87 -15.71
CA LEU A 210 -6.25 -16.71 -15.87
C LEU A 210 -5.90 -17.90 -16.74
N GLN A 211 -5.95 -19.10 -16.16
CA GLN A 211 -5.90 -20.34 -16.92
C GLN A 211 -7.33 -20.80 -17.21
N TYR A 212 -7.66 -20.98 -18.49
CA TYR A 212 -8.93 -21.57 -18.89
C TYR A 212 -8.71 -22.66 -19.94
N ARG A 213 -9.65 -23.61 -19.97
CA ARG A 213 -9.70 -24.64 -21.02
C ARG A 213 -10.65 -24.17 -22.11
N ASP A 214 -10.16 -24.06 -23.32
CA ASP A 214 -11.01 -23.82 -24.48
C ASP A 214 -11.70 -25.15 -24.85
N PHE A 215 -13.02 -25.17 -24.77
CA PHE A 215 -13.81 -26.38 -25.02
C PHE A 215 -13.90 -26.74 -26.50
N ARG A 216 -13.56 -25.82 -27.41
CA ARG A 216 -13.64 -26.06 -28.86
C ARG A 216 -12.52 -26.96 -29.36
N ASP A 217 -11.32 -26.79 -28.81
CA ASP A 217 -10.10 -27.48 -29.23
C ASP A 217 -9.42 -28.27 -28.08
N ASN A 218 -10.03 -28.28 -26.88
CA ASN A 218 -9.49 -28.88 -25.66
C ASN A 218 -8.09 -28.34 -25.28
N SER A 219 -7.74 -27.13 -25.74
CA SER A 219 -6.48 -26.48 -25.42
C SER A 219 -6.53 -25.77 -24.07
N SER A 220 -5.39 -25.71 -23.39
CA SER A 220 -5.21 -24.87 -22.20
C SER A 220 -4.64 -23.53 -22.62
N ARG A 221 -5.32 -22.44 -22.26
CA ARG A 221 -4.89 -21.07 -22.55
C ARG A 221 -4.63 -20.31 -21.26
N ASN A 222 -3.59 -19.49 -21.29
CA ASN A 222 -3.25 -18.56 -20.23
C ASN A 222 -3.47 -17.13 -20.73
N VAL A 223 -4.25 -16.36 -20.00
CA VAL A 223 -4.37 -14.92 -20.19
C VAL A 223 -3.61 -14.26 -19.06
N ASP A 224 -2.56 -13.53 -19.41
CA ASP A 224 -1.79 -12.70 -18.49
C ASP A 224 -2.18 -11.25 -18.73
N GLN A 225 -2.79 -10.62 -17.73
CA GLN A 225 -3.27 -9.25 -17.84
C GLN A 225 -3.09 -8.49 -16.54
N LEU A 226 -2.93 -7.17 -16.67
CA LEU A 226 -3.02 -6.24 -15.55
C LEU A 226 -4.46 -5.80 -15.38
N ILE A 227 -4.99 -5.93 -14.16
CA ILE A 227 -6.32 -5.43 -13.79
C ILE A 227 -6.18 -4.36 -12.71
N GLY A 228 -7.17 -3.46 -12.63
CA GLY A 228 -7.26 -2.53 -11.51
C GLY A 228 -7.34 -3.27 -10.18
N LEU A 229 -6.55 -2.83 -9.20
CA LEU A 229 -6.63 -3.35 -7.85
C LEU A 229 -7.70 -2.55 -7.09
N GLU A 230 -8.94 -3.02 -7.07
CA GLU A 230 -10.05 -2.32 -6.40
C GLU A 230 -9.94 -2.39 -4.86
N GLY A 231 -10.31 -1.30 -4.21
CA GLY A 231 -10.51 -1.27 -2.76
C GLY A 231 -9.23 -1.26 -1.93
N ALA A 232 -8.05 -1.12 -2.53
CA ALA A 232 -6.78 -1.00 -1.81
C ALA A 232 -6.66 0.39 -1.16
N GLN A 233 -6.15 0.42 0.08
CA GLN A 233 -5.91 1.67 0.80
C GLN A 233 -4.50 2.18 0.49
N VAL A 234 -4.44 3.26 -0.28
CA VAL A 234 -3.20 3.97 -0.57
C VAL A 234 -3.05 5.11 0.43
N ARG A 235 -1.83 5.31 0.94
CA ARG A 235 -1.45 6.41 1.81
C ARG A 235 -0.42 7.28 1.10
N ALA A 236 -0.51 8.59 1.32
CA ALA A 236 0.55 9.53 1.03
C ALA A 236 0.87 10.27 2.33
N ASN A 237 2.11 10.16 2.80
CA ASN A 237 2.54 10.80 4.02
C ASN A 237 3.80 11.65 3.84
N ARG A 238 3.85 12.72 4.61
CA ARG A 238 5.02 13.57 4.76
C ARG A 238 5.16 13.88 6.24
N TRP A 239 6.23 13.38 6.86
CA TRP A 239 6.41 13.45 8.30
C TRP A 239 5.16 12.92 9.04
N PHE A 240 4.46 13.80 9.77
CA PHE A 240 3.34 13.46 10.65
C PHE A 240 1.97 13.61 9.98
N THR A 241 1.92 14.07 8.73
CA THR A 241 0.66 14.27 8.00
C THR A 241 0.48 13.19 6.96
N THR A 242 -0.70 12.56 7.02
CA THR A 242 -1.07 11.44 6.16
C THR A 242 -2.42 11.70 5.51
N HIS A 243 -2.48 11.46 4.21
CA HIS A 243 -3.72 11.44 3.44
C HIS A 243 -3.94 10.02 2.91
N ARG A 244 -5.21 9.62 2.84
CA ARG A 244 -5.62 8.26 2.45
C ARG A 244 -6.58 8.32 1.28
N ALA A 245 -6.48 7.33 0.41
CA ALA A 245 -7.40 7.12 -0.70
C ALA A 245 -7.68 5.63 -0.88
N ILE A 246 -8.85 5.32 -1.42
CA ILE A 246 -9.22 3.97 -1.82
C ILE A 246 -9.23 3.90 -3.34
N THR A 247 -8.63 2.86 -3.90
CA THR A 247 -8.66 2.61 -5.34
C THR A 247 -10.04 2.19 -5.84
N ASP A 248 -10.43 2.68 -7.02
CA ASP A 248 -11.64 2.28 -7.70
C ASP A 248 -11.50 0.95 -8.46
N VAL A 249 -12.57 0.52 -9.14
CA VAL A 249 -12.61 -0.72 -9.95
C VAL A 249 -11.52 -0.81 -11.03
N ASN A 250 -11.04 0.35 -11.51
CA ASN A 250 -10.00 0.46 -12.53
C ASN A 250 -8.60 0.65 -11.92
N GLY A 251 -8.50 0.70 -10.59
CA GLY A 251 -7.29 0.89 -9.81
C GLY A 251 -6.91 2.34 -9.59
N TYR A 252 -7.71 3.32 -10.03
CA TYR A 252 -7.39 4.74 -9.85
C TYR A 252 -7.67 5.21 -8.43
N TYR A 253 -6.85 6.11 -7.92
CA TYR A 253 -7.05 6.75 -6.63
C TYR A 253 -6.64 8.22 -6.66
N ARG A 254 -7.24 8.99 -5.76
CA ARG A 254 -6.92 10.40 -5.52
C ARG A 254 -7.03 10.67 -4.03
N MET A 255 -6.02 11.28 -3.43
CA MET A 255 -6.07 11.70 -2.03
C MET A 255 -7.10 12.81 -1.82
N ASN A 256 -7.58 12.92 -0.60
CA ASN A 256 -8.57 13.92 -0.20
C ASN A 256 -7.99 15.34 -0.01
N ASP A 257 -6.68 15.48 0.14
CA ASP A 257 -5.99 16.76 0.31
C ASP A 257 -4.62 16.75 -0.40
N SER A 258 -3.96 17.90 -0.45
CA SER A 258 -2.75 18.16 -1.24
C SER A 258 -1.50 18.34 -0.39
N PHE A 259 -0.35 18.02 -0.97
CA PHE A 259 0.96 18.41 -0.44
C PHE A 259 1.60 19.48 -1.33
N LYS A 260 2.45 20.33 -0.76
CA LYS A 260 3.30 21.26 -1.51
C LYS A 260 4.63 20.63 -1.91
N ASN A 261 5.14 19.78 -1.04
CA ASN A 261 6.43 19.12 -1.18
C ASN A 261 6.26 17.62 -1.48
N PRO A 262 7.30 16.92 -1.96
CA PRO A 262 7.24 15.47 -2.17
C PRO A 262 6.74 14.71 -0.94
N CYS A 263 5.88 13.72 -1.17
CA CYS A 263 5.36 12.82 -0.14
C CYS A 263 5.80 11.38 -0.42
N ASN A 264 5.87 10.56 0.63
CA ASN A 264 6.08 9.13 0.54
C ASN A 264 4.74 8.44 0.26
N TYR A 265 4.73 7.56 -0.73
CA TYR A 265 3.56 6.73 -1.00
C TYR A 265 3.67 5.37 -0.33
N SER A 266 2.55 4.77 0.07
CA SER A 266 2.49 3.36 0.46
C SER A 266 1.10 2.76 0.22
N ILE A 267 1.01 1.44 0.15
CA ILE A 267 -0.25 0.69 0.27
C ILE A 267 -0.24 -0.01 1.63
N LYS A 268 -1.33 0.13 2.38
CA LYS A 268 -1.55 -0.66 3.60
C LYS A 268 -2.55 -1.75 3.29
N TRP A 269 -2.15 -3.01 3.50
CA TRP A 269 -2.98 -4.18 3.19
C TRP A 269 -4.02 -4.47 4.28
N GLU A 270 -4.91 -3.52 4.52
CA GLU A 270 -6.00 -3.66 5.49
C GLU A 270 -7.28 -3.03 4.96
N ARG A 271 -8.40 -3.37 5.59
CA ARG A 271 -9.71 -2.71 5.49
C ARG A 271 -10.42 -2.77 6.84
N PRO A 272 -11.52 -2.01 7.04
CA PRO A 272 -12.28 -2.09 8.28
C PRO A 272 -12.66 -3.51 8.70
N ASP A 273 -12.98 -4.38 7.73
CA ASP A 273 -13.45 -5.75 7.98
C ASP A 273 -12.36 -6.84 7.93
N PHE A 274 -11.16 -6.55 7.42
CA PHE A 274 -10.07 -7.54 7.30
C PHE A 274 -8.68 -6.91 7.38
N ASP A 275 -7.69 -7.70 7.78
CA ASP A 275 -6.31 -7.24 7.93
C ASP A 275 -5.34 -8.31 7.43
N ILE A 276 -4.38 -7.90 6.60
CA ILE A 276 -3.37 -8.78 6.01
C ILE A 276 -2.05 -8.46 6.70
N LEU A 277 -1.54 -9.45 7.43
CA LEU A 277 -0.31 -9.32 8.20
C LEU A 277 0.86 -9.90 7.42
N ASP A 278 2.00 -9.22 7.50
CA ASP A 278 3.28 -9.76 7.09
C ASP A 278 3.82 -10.65 8.22
N ARG A 279 4.41 -11.79 7.86
CA ARG A 279 5.08 -12.73 8.80
C ARG A 279 4.24 -13.10 10.03
N ALA A 280 3.32 -14.04 9.86
CA ALA A 280 2.57 -14.80 10.86
C ALA A 280 1.91 -14.08 12.06
N ILE A 281 2.43 -13.03 12.69
CA ILE A 281 1.82 -12.40 13.88
C ILE A 281 2.17 -10.90 14.03
N PHE A 282 3.34 -10.41 13.58
CA PHE A 282 3.93 -9.19 14.15
C PHE A 282 4.05 -7.96 13.24
N GLY A 283 3.92 -8.09 11.92
CA GLY A 283 4.02 -6.95 10.98
C GLY A 283 2.72 -6.68 10.23
N GLN A 284 2.39 -5.41 10.03
CA GLN A 284 1.37 -5.03 9.04
C GLN A 284 1.96 -5.26 7.65
N ALA A 285 1.27 -5.97 6.75
CA ALA A 285 1.72 -6.00 5.37
C ALA A 285 1.53 -4.61 4.74
N THR A 286 2.62 -4.04 4.25
CA THR A 286 2.63 -2.78 3.49
C THR A 286 3.39 -2.96 2.17
N LEU A 287 3.10 -2.08 1.22
CA LEU A 287 3.94 -1.86 0.04
C LEU A 287 4.42 -0.41 0.08
N ASP A 288 5.71 -0.20 0.31
CA ASP A 288 6.29 1.14 0.24
C ASP A 288 6.53 1.57 -1.21
N GLY A 289 6.14 2.80 -1.49
CA GLY A 289 6.29 3.48 -2.77
C GLY A 289 7.37 4.56 -2.74
N PRO A 290 7.54 5.29 -3.86
CA PRO A 290 8.56 6.33 -3.95
C PRO A 290 8.21 7.58 -3.13
N LYS A 291 9.23 8.34 -2.72
CA LYS A 291 9.08 9.76 -2.32
C LYS A 291 9.07 10.63 -3.57
N LYS A 292 7.94 11.27 -3.90
CA LYS A 292 7.86 12.12 -5.11
C LYS A 292 6.72 13.14 -5.06
N THR A 293 6.77 14.08 -6.00
CA THR A 293 5.60 14.89 -6.40
C THR A 293 4.85 14.23 -7.56
N GLY A 294 3.55 14.51 -7.67
CA GLY A 294 2.69 13.96 -8.71
C GLY A 294 2.35 12.49 -8.52
N ASP A 295 1.71 11.89 -9.52
CA ASP A 295 1.04 10.60 -9.36
C ASP A 295 2.01 9.41 -9.19
N TRP A 296 1.60 8.43 -8.38
CA TRP A 296 2.25 7.12 -8.27
C TRP A 296 1.40 6.05 -8.94
N ASN A 297 1.90 5.55 -10.06
CA ASN A 297 1.36 4.41 -10.79
C ASN A 297 2.26 3.20 -10.56
N THR A 298 1.67 2.04 -10.25
CA THR A 298 2.45 0.81 -10.04
C THR A 298 1.70 -0.45 -10.46
N ASP A 299 2.46 -1.38 -11.05
CA ASP A 299 2.00 -2.70 -11.45
C ASP A 299 2.59 -3.77 -10.52
N ILE A 300 1.74 -4.42 -9.73
CA ILE A 300 2.12 -5.49 -8.81
C ILE A 300 2.14 -6.81 -9.59
N THR A 301 3.33 -7.29 -9.94
CA THR A 301 3.49 -8.42 -10.90
C THR A 301 4.14 -9.68 -10.32
N GLY A 302 4.68 -9.61 -9.11
CA GLY A 302 5.35 -10.74 -8.45
C GLY A 302 5.63 -10.51 -6.96
N GLY A 303 6.42 -11.41 -6.37
CA GLY A 303 6.85 -11.33 -4.97
C GLY A 303 5.73 -11.51 -3.94
N SER A 304 6.04 -11.20 -2.69
CA SER A 304 5.09 -11.19 -1.57
C SER A 304 3.93 -10.21 -1.81
N GLN A 305 4.18 -9.13 -2.54
CA GLN A 305 3.19 -8.10 -2.86
C GLN A 305 2.09 -8.61 -3.80
N LEU A 306 2.41 -9.43 -4.80
CA LEU A 306 1.38 -10.09 -5.62
C LEU A 306 0.51 -11.01 -4.78
N PHE A 307 1.11 -11.69 -3.80
CA PHE A 307 0.39 -12.55 -2.87
C PHE A 307 -0.57 -11.74 -1.98
N TYR A 308 -0.10 -10.64 -1.37
CA TYR A 308 -0.95 -9.74 -0.58
C TYR A 308 -2.07 -9.12 -1.41
N ALA A 309 -1.78 -8.64 -2.62
CA ALA A 309 -2.79 -8.13 -3.54
C ALA A 309 -3.84 -9.19 -3.91
N THR A 310 -3.43 -10.46 -4.06
CA THR A 310 -4.35 -11.58 -4.34
C THR A 310 -5.26 -11.89 -3.15
N ILE A 311 -4.71 -11.90 -1.93
CA ILE A 311 -5.51 -12.04 -0.70
C ILE A 311 -6.50 -10.88 -0.59
N HIS A 312 -6.01 -9.65 -0.76
CA HIS A 312 -6.82 -8.43 -0.70
C HIS A 312 -8.00 -8.52 -1.65
N ARG A 313 -7.79 -8.91 -2.91
CA ARG A 313 -8.87 -9.10 -3.89
C ARG A 313 -9.90 -10.12 -3.42
N GLY A 314 -9.46 -11.27 -2.91
CA GLY A 314 -10.37 -12.29 -2.40
C GLY A 314 -11.18 -11.83 -1.18
N ALA A 315 -10.53 -11.10 -0.27
CA ALA A 315 -11.18 -10.51 0.90
C ALA A 315 -12.16 -9.40 0.49
N TRP A 316 -11.76 -8.53 -0.43
CA TRP A 316 -12.59 -7.48 -1.01
C TRP A 316 -13.85 -8.06 -1.64
N ASP A 317 -13.71 -9.10 -2.47
CA ASP A 317 -14.83 -9.77 -3.10
C ASP A 317 -15.79 -10.39 -2.08
N TYR A 318 -15.25 -10.94 -1.00
CA TYR A 318 -16.05 -11.55 0.06
C TYR A 318 -16.81 -10.52 0.90
N TYR A 319 -16.17 -9.43 1.31
CA TYR A 319 -16.75 -8.45 2.23
C TYR A 319 -17.58 -7.36 1.54
N TYR A 320 -17.15 -6.92 0.34
CA TYR A 320 -17.66 -5.70 -0.29
C TYR A 320 -18.31 -5.93 -1.67
N ASN A 321 -18.01 -7.04 -2.35
CA ASN A 321 -18.60 -7.34 -3.67
C ASN A 321 -19.78 -8.33 -3.57
N ASP A 322 -21.00 -7.81 -3.45
CA ASP A 322 -22.20 -8.63 -3.33
C ASP A 322 -22.39 -9.59 -4.53
N GLN A 323 -22.06 -9.15 -5.76
CA GLN A 323 -22.19 -9.97 -6.96
C GLN A 323 -21.22 -11.16 -6.95
N MET A 324 -19.93 -10.91 -6.70
CA MET A 324 -18.92 -11.98 -6.66
C MET A 324 -19.23 -12.96 -5.52
N ARG A 325 -19.50 -12.44 -4.32
CA ARG A 325 -19.85 -13.27 -3.17
C ARG A 325 -21.03 -14.19 -3.46
N ASN A 326 -22.10 -13.67 -4.05
CA ASN A 326 -23.30 -14.45 -4.41
C ASN A 326 -22.99 -15.49 -5.51
N ALA A 327 -22.17 -15.14 -6.50
CA ALA A 327 -21.74 -16.06 -7.55
C ALA A 327 -20.95 -17.27 -7.00
N PHE A 328 -20.26 -17.08 -5.87
CA PHE A 328 -19.58 -18.16 -5.15
C PHE A 328 -20.46 -18.90 -4.14
N GLY A 329 -21.74 -18.53 -4.00
CA GLY A 329 -22.65 -19.10 -3.00
C GLY A 329 -22.24 -18.82 -1.56
N LEU A 330 -21.44 -17.77 -1.34
CA LEU A 330 -20.95 -17.40 -0.01
C LEU A 330 -22.00 -16.53 0.70
N LYS A 331 -22.21 -16.78 2.00
CA LYS A 331 -23.12 -15.96 2.80
C LYS A 331 -22.45 -14.63 3.13
N LYS A 332 -23.23 -13.54 3.08
CA LYS A 332 -22.77 -12.22 3.55
C LYS A 332 -22.36 -12.34 5.02
N PRO A 333 -21.18 -11.82 5.42
CA PRO A 333 -20.85 -11.73 6.83
C PRO A 333 -21.93 -10.91 7.53
N GLN A 334 -22.52 -11.46 8.60
CA GLN A 334 -23.55 -10.72 9.35
C GLN A 334 -22.88 -9.51 10.01
N ARG A 335 -23.26 -8.29 9.66
CA ARG A 335 -22.92 -7.12 10.48
C ARG A 335 -23.76 -7.22 11.75
N GLY A 336 -23.18 -7.71 12.84
CA GLY A 336 -23.89 -7.76 14.12
C GLY A 336 -24.29 -6.34 14.54
N ILE A 337 -25.59 -6.06 14.65
CA ILE A 337 -26.09 -4.97 15.50
C ILE A 337 -25.80 -5.42 16.93
N ILE A 338 -24.82 -4.81 17.59
CA ILE A 338 -24.48 -5.14 18.97
C ILE A 338 -25.39 -4.30 19.88
N SER A 339 -26.40 -4.94 20.45
CA SER A 339 -27.16 -4.42 21.58
C SER A 339 -26.24 -4.22 22.79
N SER A 340 -26.46 -3.13 23.52
CA SER A 340 -25.60 -2.50 24.54
C SER A 340 -25.22 -3.30 25.80
N ASN A 341 -25.36 -4.63 25.85
CA ASN A 341 -25.16 -5.40 27.10
C ASN A 341 -24.41 -6.72 26.89
N SER A 342 -23.21 -6.70 26.31
CA SER A 342 -22.24 -7.79 26.44
C SER A 342 -20.83 -7.28 26.10
N ALA A 343 -19.98 -7.11 27.11
CA ALA A 343 -18.53 -7.06 26.89
C ALA A 343 -18.11 -8.38 26.19
N TYR A 344 -17.18 -8.31 25.24
CA TYR A 344 -16.60 -9.44 24.49
C TYR A 344 -17.50 -10.07 23.41
N ARG A 345 -17.69 -9.36 22.29
CA ARG A 345 -17.90 -9.99 20.96
C ARG A 345 -17.54 -9.01 19.85
N CYS A 346 -16.27 -8.64 19.80
CA CYS A 346 -15.68 -8.03 18.62
C CYS A 346 -15.69 -9.07 17.50
N TRP A 347 -16.22 -8.73 16.32
CA TRP A 347 -15.89 -9.50 15.12
C TRP A 347 -14.37 -9.46 14.97
N PRO A 348 -13.67 -10.59 14.90
CA PRO A 348 -12.26 -10.56 14.54
C PRO A 348 -12.20 -10.05 13.11
N ARG A 349 -11.50 -8.94 12.85
CA ARG A 349 -10.95 -8.68 11.51
C ARG A 349 -10.31 -9.99 11.08
N MET A 350 -10.73 -10.56 9.95
CA MET A 350 -10.18 -11.85 9.53
C MET A 350 -8.69 -11.65 9.29
N LYS A 351 -7.84 -12.22 10.16
CA LYS A 351 -6.40 -12.31 9.91
C LYS A 351 -6.19 -13.35 8.83
N VAL A 352 -5.66 -12.92 7.69
CA VAL A 352 -5.08 -13.87 6.74
C VAL A 352 -3.62 -14.04 7.13
N LEU A 353 -3.35 -15.11 7.88
CA LEU A 353 -2.03 -15.41 8.44
C LEU A 353 -1.21 -16.22 7.45
N LEU A 354 0.02 -15.77 7.18
CA LEU A 354 1.02 -16.57 6.51
C LEU A 354 1.80 -17.40 7.54
N LEU A 355 1.64 -18.72 7.51
CA LEU A 355 2.56 -19.64 8.16
C LEU A 355 3.67 -19.97 7.15
N THR A 356 4.87 -19.44 7.35
CA THR A 356 6.07 -19.99 6.70
C THR A 356 6.43 -21.32 7.39
N GLU A 357 6.94 -22.29 6.64
CA GLU A 357 7.02 -23.71 7.01
C GLU A 357 7.88 -24.06 8.25
N THR A 358 8.46 -23.09 8.95
CA THR A 358 9.52 -23.35 9.94
C THR A 358 9.03 -23.70 11.37
N ILE A 359 7.72 -23.72 11.65
CA ILE A 359 7.20 -23.94 13.04
C ILE A 359 6.30 -25.19 13.17
N LEU A 360 6.36 -26.15 12.25
CA LEU A 360 5.65 -27.44 12.38
C LEU A 360 6.60 -28.64 12.49
N ALA A 361 7.52 -28.62 13.45
CA ALA A 361 8.31 -29.79 13.82
C ALA A 361 7.55 -30.83 14.69
N GLY A 362 6.20 -30.85 14.66
CA GLY A 362 5.41 -31.72 15.54
C GLY A 362 4.03 -32.15 15.05
N ALA A 363 3.65 -31.85 13.81
CA ALA A 363 2.39 -32.36 13.23
C ALA A 363 2.67 -33.60 12.35
N PRO A 364 1.78 -34.62 12.35
CA PRO A 364 1.98 -35.83 11.55
C PRO A 364 2.12 -35.46 10.06
N ARG A 365 3.19 -35.97 9.44
CA ARG A 365 3.49 -35.81 8.02
C ARG A 365 2.29 -36.28 7.18
N LEU A 366 1.70 -35.37 6.42
CA LEU A 366 0.89 -35.72 5.26
C LEU A 366 1.87 -35.90 4.11
N ASP A 367 2.20 -37.16 3.79
CA ASP A 367 3.06 -37.50 2.67
C ASP A 367 2.42 -37.02 1.36
N PHE A 368 3.09 -36.07 0.69
CA PHE A 368 2.84 -35.77 -0.71
C PHE A 368 3.81 -36.62 -1.56
N PRO A 369 3.35 -37.26 -2.65
CA PRO A 369 4.24 -38.06 -3.48
C PRO A 369 5.28 -37.16 -4.14
N THR A 370 6.54 -37.37 -3.77
CA THR A 370 7.71 -36.71 -4.33
C THR A 370 8.05 -37.32 -5.68
N SER A 371 7.43 -36.84 -6.75
CA SER A 371 7.99 -36.92 -8.10
C SER A 371 7.42 -35.81 -8.99
N GLY A 372 8.26 -34.79 -9.23
CA GLY A 372 8.04 -33.77 -10.27
C GLY A 372 7.43 -32.46 -9.79
N PHE A 373 8.19 -31.64 -9.07
CA PHE A 373 7.89 -30.21 -8.92
C PHE A 373 8.99 -29.37 -9.59
N SER A 374 8.73 -29.02 -10.84
CA SER A 374 9.23 -27.81 -11.48
C SER A 374 8.00 -27.05 -11.99
N ALA A 375 7.99 -25.74 -11.78
CA ALA A 375 6.94 -24.75 -12.09
C ALA A 375 5.94 -24.39 -10.96
N LEU A 376 5.99 -23.11 -10.59
CA LEU A 376 4.98 -22.38 -9.83
C LEU A 376 3.57 -22.71 -10.34
N THR A 377 2.81 -23.49 -9.58
CA THR A 377 1.38 -23.62 -9.79
C THR A 377 0.69 -22.58 -8.92
N VAL A 378 0.31 -21.45 -9.51
CA VAL A 378 -0.57 -20.46 -8.87
C VAL A 378 -1.92 -21.14 -8.65
N ILE A 379 -2.20 -21.50 -7.41
CA ILE A 379 -3.49 -22.07 -7.01
C ILE A 379 -4.56 -21.01 -7.30
N PRO A 380 -5.60 -21.31 -8.11
CA PRO A 380 -6.67 -20.35 -8.40
C PRO A 380 -7.27 -19.83 -7.09
N THR A 381 -7.58 -18.54 -7.02
CA THR A 381 -8.26 -17.87 -5.88
C THR A 381 -9.48 -18.65 -5.39
N LYS A 382 -10.13 -19.39 -6.31
CA LYS A 382 -11.23 -20.35 -6.07
C LYS A 382 -10.90 -21.46 -5.05
N TYR A 383 -9.66 -21.94 -5.01
CA TYR A 383 -9.22 -23.03 -4.13
C TYR A 383 -8.76 -22.53 -2.77
N ILE A 384 -8.08 -21.37 -2.73
CA ILE A 384 -7.60 -20.75 -1.47
C ILE A 384 -8.80 -20.31 -0.63
N LEU A 385 -9.73 -19.54 -1.20
CA LEU A 385 -10.93 -19.09 -0.47
C LEU A 385 -11.77 -20.27 0.03
N ARG A 386 -12.01 -21.28 -0.81
CA ARG A 386 -12.82 -22.45 -0.42
C ARG A 386 -12.15 -23.31 0.66
N ARG A 387 -10.82 -23.48 0.65
CA ARG A 387 -10.11 -24.26 1.69
C ARG A 387 -9.88 -23.47 2.98
N CYS A 388 -9.51 -22.19 2.90
CA CYS A 388 -9.38 -21.32 4.09
C CYS A 388 -10.72 -21.16 4.81
N MET A 389 -11.81 -20.94 4.06
CA MET A 389 -13.15 -20.80 4.64
C MET A 389 -13.68 -22.13 5.21
N ASN A 390 -13.50 -23.26 4.52
CA ASN A 390 -13.92 -24.57 5.05
C ASN A 390 -13.20 -24.92 6.36
N TRP A 391 -11.90 -24.61 6.47
CA TRP A 391 -11.11 -24.84 7.69
C TRP A 391 -11.61 -23.97 8.87
N LEU A 392 -11.98 -22.71 8.63
CA LEU A 392 -12.54 -21.80 9.64
C LEU A 392 -13.96 -22.20 10.12
N THR A 393 -14.83 -22.69 9.22
CA THR A 393 -16.15 -23.23 9.60
C THR A 393 -16.08 -24.51 10.43
N LEU A 394 -15.06 -25.34 10.23
CA LEU A 394 -14.85 -26.56 11.02
C LEU A 394 -14.35 -26.27 12.44
N ARG A 395 -13.54 -25.22 12.62
CA ARG A 395 -13.05 -24.81 13.96
C ARG A 395 -14.11 -24.13 14.81
N THR A 396 -14.94 -23.27 14.22
CA THR A 396 -16.04 -22.59 14.93
C THR A 396 -17.14 -23.54 15.41
N ARG A 397 -17.34 -24.70 14.75
CA ARG A 397 -18.22 -25.77 15.25
C ARG A 397 -17.60 -26.58 16.39
N LYS A 398 -16.26 -26.72 16.46
CA LYS A 398 -15.59 -27.48 17.52
C LYS A 398 -15.43 -26.72 18.84
N THR A 399 -15.48 -25.39 18.85
CA THR A 399 -15.43 -24.60 20.10
C THR A 399 -16.78 -24.45 20.82
N VAL A 400 -17.90 -24.87 20.19
CA VAL A 400 -19.24 -24.81 20.80
C VAL A 400 -19.72 -26.17 21.34
N ALA A 401 -19.04 -27.28 21.00
CA ALA A 401 -19.34 -28.59 21.56
C ALA A 401 -18.21 -29.01 22.50
N GLY A 402 -18.50 -29.03 23.79
CA GLY A 402 -17.56 -29.44 24.84
C GLY A 402 -16.94 -30.82 24.60
N HIS A 403 -15.74 -30.98 25.15
CA HIS A 403 -15.07 -32.21 25.54
C HIS A 403 -15.72 -33.51 25.04
N ARG A 404 -15.10 -34.15 24.05
CA ARG A 404 -14.97 -35.61 23.98
C ARG A 404 -13.81 -35.97 23.06
N SER A 405 -12.83 -36.63 23.66
CA SER A 405 -11.74 -37.35 23.01
C SER A 405 -12.32 -38.34 21.99
N ILE A 406 -11.76 -38.34 20.78
CA ILE A 406 -12.00 -39.38 19.78
C ILE A 406 -10.62 -39.90 19.37
N THR A 407 -10.25 -41.06 19.92
CA THR A 407 -9.20 -41.94 19.42
C THR A 407 -9.74 -42.71 18.21
N TRP A 408 -8.93 -42.85 17.16
CA TRP A 408 -9.06 -43.96 16.21
C TRP A 408 -7.67 -44.50 15.86
N THR A 409 -7.55 -45.82 16.05
CA THR A 409 -6.46 -46.72 15.70
C THR A 409 -6.45 -47.05 14.21
N MET A 410 -5.23 -47.05 13.65
CA MET A 410 -4.72 -47.52 12.34
C MET A 410 -5.42 -47.04 11.07
#